data_AF-A0A841EGD2-F1
#
_entry.id   AF-A0A841EGD2-F1
#
_cell.length_a   1.000
_cell.length_b   1.000
_cell.length_c   1.000
_cell.angle_alpha   90.00
_cell.angle_beta   90.00
_cell.angle_gamma   90.00
#
_symmetry.space_group_name_H-M   'P 1'
#
loop_
_entity.id
_entity.type
_entity.pdbx_description
1 polymer ?
#
loop_
_entity_poly.entity_id
_entity_poly.type
_entity_poly.pdbx_seq_one_letter_code
_entity_poly.pdbx_strand_id
1 'polypeptide(L)'
;MKKLILLVIVLLFNTLGFSSCKDDLSISSQVIIPKDTVLLEKNVTKEQAIQYGDELIKKQVAISKFEGEIYAHDSKLLIVDGIGYCAYYGNDASTQEGVAGQAVRLSVFDIENPRDKVVYDVFKSGVNYSNGIKFDDEHPCYTPVLFRTKEGSIRILSKVYQKGVSKYYYRDFDIKTKNISEPKICKIVNDNLSLIDFDIVNVRKSLKVILGENYKLSTDFMFMTSEPVRNGDSFLIGLTIGKFTVNWQTDEGTTILMKTDNAGQSFTVMGAPDSRQIATKYCLQFVEGAFDLIDNNGKNMLLIGRNSLGNIMLSGSIDGGYTFTTPYSLNQACGYNTLASKPNLIKYNEGYLSIWNTTENANNYNYRTTLEIRYGKDPSMCGNPVKIKFRNQFGCHYPSLFRYKNNFYLTYTTDSRRFNRNSTGEICFIKLPF
;
A
#
# COMPACT_ATOMS: atom_id res chain seq x y z
N MET A 1 -18.60 42.32 -55.11
CA MET A 1 -19.48 43.29 -55.79
C MET A 1 -20.82 42.61 -56.06
N LYS A 2 -21.93 43.15 -55.50
CA LYS A 2 -23.37 42.76 -55.64
C LYS A 2 -23.81 41.48 -54.89
N LYS A 3 -24.46 41.64 -53.71
CA LYS A 3 -25.93 41.70 -53.43
C LYS A 3 -26.61 40.31 -53.56
N LEU A 4 -26.94 39.62 -52.45
CA LEU A 4 -28.15 39.75 -51.59
C LEU A 4 -29.43 39.28 -52.32
N ILE A 5 -30.07 38.22 -51.81
CA ILE A 5 -31.53 38.14 -51.59
C ILE A 5 -31.77 37.21 -50.39
N LEU A 6 -32.54 37.78 -49.47
CA LEU A 6 -33.10 37.24 -48.23
C LEU A 6 -34.49 36.69 -48.56
N LEU A 7 -34.88 35.52 -48.06
CA LEU A 7 -36.30 35.20 -47.90
C LEU A 7 -36.54 34.69 -46.48
N VAL A 8 -37.27 35.52 -45.75
CA VAL A 8 -37.81 35.32 -44.41
C VAL A 8 -39.18 34.64 -44.57
N ILE A 9 -39.42 33.56 -43.85
CA ILE A 9 -40.79 33.16 -43.49
C ILE A 9 -40.84 33.09 -41.97
N VAL A 10 -41.52 34.09 -41.40
CA VAL A 10 -42.02 34.12 -40.04
C VAL A 10 -43.47 33.65 -40.09
N LEU A 11 -43.79 32.62 -39.31
CA LEU A 11 -45.15 32.39 -38.82
C LEU A 11 -45.05 32.32 -37.30
N LEU A 12 -45.57 33.39 -36.68
CA LEU A 12 -45.82 33.56 -35.26
C LEU A 12 -47.33 33.66 -35.06
N PHE A 13 -47.71 33.64 -33.77
CA PHE A 13 -49.04 33.77 -33.15
C PHE A 13 -49.68 32.42 -32.80
N ASN A 14 -49.55 31.93 -31.56
CA ASN A 14 -50.08 32.41 -30.25
C ASN A 14 -51.19 31.41 -29.83
N THR A 15 -51.41 30.97 -28.58
CA THR A 15 -51.10 31.51 -27.25
C THR A 15 -51.51 30.48 -26.18
N LEU A 16 -50.81 30.52 -25.05
CA LEU A 16 -51.29 30.33 -23.66
C LEU A 16 -51.72 28.93 -23.17
N GLY A 17 -50.95 28.44 -22.18
CA GLY A 17 -51.35 27.49 -21.16
C GLY A 17 -50.36 27.53 -19.99
N PHE A 18 -50.68 28.33 -18.96
CA PHE A 18 -49.96 28.40 -17.68
C PHE A 18 -50.43 27.28 -16.73
N SER A 19 -49.55 26.90 -15.79
CA SER A 19 -49.80 26.08 -14.59
C SER A 19 -49.86 24.56 -14.84
N SER A 20 -49.21 23.68 -14.08
CA SER A 20 -48.75 23.76 -12.69
C SER A 20 -47.48 22.96 -12.44
N CYS A 21 -46.70 23.40 -11.44
CA CYS A 21 -45.81 22.54 -10.67
C CYS A 21 -46.45 21.18 -10.37
N LYS A 22 -45.74 20.10 -10.68
CA LYS A 22 -45.63 18.95 -9.79
C LYS A 22 -44.19 18.47 -9.83
N ASP A 23 -43.53 18.68 -8.71
CA ASP A 23 -42.40 17.90 -8.26
C ASP A 23 -42.77 16.42 -8.28
N ASP A 24 -42.16 15.63 -9.15
CA ASP A 24 -42.01 14.20 -8.89
C ASP A 24 -40.71 14.02 -8.10
N LEU A 25 -40.86 14.26 -6.81
CA LEU A 25 -40.01 13.75 -5.76
C LEU A 25 -40.12 12.23 -5.68
N SER A 26 -38.99 11.62 -5.34
CA SER A 26 -38.77 10.24 -4.87
C SER A 26 -38.66 9.18 -5.98
N ILE A 27 -37.61 8.37 -6.04
CA ILE A 27 -36.89 7.76 -4.93
C ILE A 27 -35.38 7.94 -5.15
N SER A 28 -34.79 8.92 -4.47
CA SER A 28 -33.39 8.81 -4.07
C SER A 28 -33.37 7.64 -3.08
N SER A 29 -32.96 6.45 -3.53
CA SER A 29 -32.53 5.42 -2.61
C SER A 29 -31.22 5.94 -2.02
N GLN A 30 -31.32 6.77 -0.98
CA GLN A 30 -30.23 6.89 -0.02
C GLN A 30 -30.01 5.47 0.49
N VAL A 31 -29.01 4.80 -0.08
CA VAL A 31 -28.48 3.59 0.50
C VAL A 31 -27.90 4.04 1.83
N ILE A 32 -28.70 3.90 2.88
CA ILE A 32 -28.23 3.93 4.25
C ILE A 32 -27.27 2.74 4.31
N ILE A 33 -25.98 3.01 4.16
CA ILE A 33 -24.93 2.04 4.46
C ILE A 33 -25.07 1.80 5.96
N PRO A 34 -25.57 0.64 6.41
CA PRO A 34 -25.69 0.38 7.84
C PRO A 34 -24.28 0.44 8.42
N LYS A 35 -24.09 1.23 9.48
CA LYS A 35 -22.85 1.27 10.26
C LYS A 35 -22.70 -0.04 11.01
N ASP A 36 -22.43 -1.14 10.32
CA ASP A 36 -22.15 -2.40 10.98
C ASP A 36 -21.19 -3.25 10.15
N THR A 37 -20.40 -4.04 10.88
CA THR A 37 -19.56 -5.18 10.48
C THR A 37 -20.24 -6.21 9.56
N VAL A 38 -21.51 -5.97 9.22
CA VAL A 38 -22.41 -6.79 8.43
C VAL A 38 -22.06 -6.76 6.94
N LEU A 39 -21.40 -5.74 6.38
CA LEU A 39 -21.10 -5.75 4.93
C LEU A 39 -20.15 -6.90 4.55
N LEU A 40 -19.13 -7.15 5.37
CA LEU A 40 -18.17 -8.24 5.12
C LEU A 40 -18.85 -9.61 5.17
N GLU A 41 -19.82 -9.80 6.06
CA GLU A 41 -20.54 -11.08 6.18
C GLU A 41 -21.75 -11.20 5.22
N LYS A 42 -22.17 -10.11 4.56
CA LYS A 42 -23.27 -10.11 3.59
C LYS A 42 -22.85 -10.69 2.25
N ASN A 43 -23.79 -11.36 1.58
CA ASN A 43 -23.69 -11.62 0.15
C ASN A 43 -23.89 -10.32 -0.61
N VAL A 44 -22.90 -9.93 -1.41
CA VAL A 44 -22.87 -8.70 -2.19
C VAL A 44 -22.82 -9.09 -3.65
N THR A 45 -23.76 -8.59 -4.44
CA THR A 45 -23.74 -8.74 -5.91
C THR A 45 -22.61 -7.89 -6.50
N LYS A 46 -22.21 -8.20 -7.74
CA LYS A 46 -21.17 -7.44 -8.45
C LYS A 46 -21.55 -5.96 -8.57
N GLU A 47 -22.82 -5.68 -8.87
CA GLU A 47 -23.39 -4.35 -9.04
C GLU A 47 -23.32 -3.55 -7.73
N GLN A 48 -23.70 -4.18 -6.62
CA GLN A 48 -23.58 -3.57 -5.29
C GLN A 48 -22.12 -3.28 -4.92
N ALA A 49 -21.20 -4.22 -5.19
CA ALA A 49 -19.78 -4.02 -4.90
C ALA A 49 -19.19 -2.82 -5.67
N ILE A 50 -19.62 -2.62 -6.92
CA ILE A 50 -19.25 -1.44 -7.73
C ILE A 50 -19.85 -0.17 -7.13
N GLN A 51 -21.15 -0.18 -6.82
CA GLN A 51 -21.83 0.97 -6.23
C GLN A 51 -21.17 1.42 -4.91
N TYR A 52 -20.77 0.48 -4.06
CA TYR A 52 -20.03 0.82 -2.83
C TYR A 52 -18.67 1.46 -3.14
N GLY A 53 -17.96 0.99 -4.17
CA GLY A 53 -16.71 1.60 -4.62
C GLY A 53 -16.89 3.03 -5.14
N ASP A 54 -17.92 3.27 -5.93
CA ASP A 54 -18.22 4.60 -6.49
C ASP A 54 -18.56 5.63 -5.39
N GLU A 55 -19.34 5.22 -4.39
CA GLU A 55 -19.65 6.05 -3.22
C GLU A 55 -18.42 6.34 -2.36
N LEU A 56 -17.47 5.41 -2.33
CA LEU A 56 -16.21 5.58 -1.63
C LEU A 56 -15.30 6.59 -2.33
N ILE A 57 -15.14 6.51 -3.66
CA ILE A 57 -14.33 7.47 -4.43
C ILE A 57 -14.78 8.92 -4.19
N LYS A 58 -16.09 9.16 -4.10
CA LYS A 58 -16.65 10.49 -3.79
C LYS A 58 -16.21 11.04 -2.42
N LYS A 59 -15.85 10.16 -1.49
CA LYS A 59 -15.47 10.48 -0.11
C LYS A 59 -13.95 10.50 0.12
N GLN A 60 -13.14 10.15 -0.89
CA GLN A 60 -11.68 10.11 -0.74
C GLN A 60 -11.12 11.52 -0.48
N VAL A 61 -10.08 11.60 0.35
CA VAL A 61 -9.38 12.85 0.64
C VAL A 61 -7.88 12.68 0.39
N ALA A 62 -7.28 13.62 -0.34
CA ALA A 62 -5.83 13.64 -0.54
C ALA A 62 -5.14 14.07 0.75
N ILE A 63 -4.32 13.17 1.30
CA ILE A 63 -3.59 13.34 2.55
C ILE A 63 -2.08 13.52 2.36
N SER A 64 -1.58 13.51 1.13
CA SER A 64 -0.19 13.85 0.83
C SER A 64 0.00 15.39 0.72
N LYS A 65 1.24 15.90 0.56
CA LYS A 65 1.59 17.33 0.40
C LYS A 65 1.21 17.84 -1.01
N PHE A 66 -0.05 17.63 -1.37
CA PHE A 66 -0.62 17.80 -2.70
C PHE A 66 -0.31 19.17 -3.33
N GLU A 67 -0.30 20.24 -2.53
CA GLU A 67 -0.08 21.62 -3.01
C GLU A 67 1.36 21.89 -3.48
N GLY A 68 2.34 21.13 -2.99
CA GLY A 68 3.77 21.40 -3.23
C GLY A 68 4.55 20.24 -3.83
N GLU A 69 3.96 19.04 -3.95
CA GLU A 69 4.69 17.86 -4.42
C GLU A 69 4.28 17.39 -5.83
N ILE A 70 5.34 16.93 -6.51
CA ILE A 70 5.47 16.24 -7.79
C ILE A 70 4.77 14.90 -7.96
N TYR A 71 4.81 14.19 -6.85
CA TYR A 71 4.79 12.75 -6.82
C TYR A 71 4.62 12.32 -5.38
N ALA A 72 3.72 11.38 -5.13
CA ALA A 72 3.57 10.71 -3.86
C ALA A 72 3.17 9.26 -4.12
N HIS A 73 3.77 8.33 -3.37
CA HIS A 73 3.64 6.92 -3.63
C HIS A 73 3.92 6.08 -2.37
N ASP A 74 3.31 4.88 -2.32
CA ASP A 74 3.42 3.82 -1.29
C ASP A 74 3.31 4.34 0.14
N SER A 75 2.09 4.31 0.64
CA SER A 75 1.76 4.77 1.98
C SER A 75 1.74 3.64 3.01
N LYS A 76 1.92 4.01 4.27
CA LYS A 76 1.68 3.20 5.47
C LYS A 76 0.84 4.04 6.42
N LEU A 77 -0.23 3.46 6.95
CA LEU A 77 -1.16 4.15 7.85
C LEU A 77 -1.08 3.57 9.27
N LEU A 78 -1.06 4.46 10.25
CA LEU A 78 -1.24 4.14 11.66
C LEU A 78 -2.22 5.15 12.25
N ILE A 79 -3.23 4.70 13.01
CA ILE A 79 -4.19 5.60 13.68
C ILE A 79 -4.05 5.45 15.19
N VAL A 80 -3.87 6.57 15.88
CA VAL A 80 -3.77 6.66 17.35
C VAL A 80 -4.71 7.75 17.83
N ASP A 81 -5.62 7.41 18.74
CA ASP A 81 -6.55 8.36 19.39
C ASP A 81 -7.32 9.27 18.41
N GLY A 82 -7.75 8.72 17.28
CA GLY A 82 -8.49 9.46 16.24
C GLY A 82 -7.60 10.25 15.28
N ILE A 83 -6.28 10.23 15.47
CA ILE A 83 -5.32 10.92 14.60
C ILE A 83 -4.67 9.91 13.66
N GLY A 84 -4.76 10.17 12.36
CA GLY A 84 -4.09 9.43 11.31
C GLY A 84 -2.64 9.91 11.12
N TYR A 85 -1.73 8.94 11.08
CA TYR A 85 -0.32 9.10 10.77
C TYR A 85 -0.06 8.30 9.50
N CYS A 86 0.12 8.99 8.38
CA CYS A 86 0.37 8.36 7.10
C CYS A 86 1.78 8.70 6.64
N ALA A 87 2.68 7.71 6.66
CA ALA A 87 3.99 7.86 6.05
C ALA A 87 3.94 7.44 4.60
N TYR A 88 4.58 8.20 3.72
CA TYR A 88 4.67 7.92 2.29
C TYR A 88 5.98 8.51 1.76
N TYR A 89 6.39 8.13 0.55
CA TYR A 89 7.50 8.83 -0.10
C TYR A 89 6.99 9.70 -1.25
N GLY A 90 7.63 10.85 -1.44
CA GLY A 90 7.24 11.83 -2.45
C GLY A 90 8.43 12.61 -2.99
N ASN A 91 8.21 13.34 -4.07
CA ASN A 91 9.22 14.17 -4.72
C ASN A 91 8.60 15.52 -5.07
N ASP A 92 9.36 16.60 -4.99
CA ASP A 92 8.89 17.95 -5.33
C ASP A 92 9.35 18.39 -6.73
N ALA A 93 10.29 17.67 -7.35
CA ALA A 93 10.96 18.06 -8.59
C ALA A 93 10.83 17.05 -9.74
N SER A 94 10.52 15.77 -9.46
CA SER A 94 10.38 14.74 -10.50
C SER A 94 9.14 13.86 -10.30
N THR A 95 8.54 13.44 -11.42
CA THR A 95 7.45 12.46 -11.46
C THR A 95 7.95 11.01 -11.53
N GLN A 96 9.26 10.81 -11.58
CA GLN A 96 9.84 9.47 -11.68
C GLN A 96 9.97 8.81 -10.31
N GLU A 97 9.68 7.52 -10.23
CA GLU A 97 9.98 6.70 -9.06
C GLU A 97 11.49 6.41 -8.99
N GLY A 98 12.07 6.34 -7.79
CA GLY A 98 13.44 5.86 -7.61
C GLY A 98 14.54 6.86 -7.98
N VAL A 99 14.23 8.16 -8.06
CA VAL A 99 15.20 9.21 -8.44
C VAL A 99 15.61 10.10 -7.26
N ALA A 100 16.74 10.79 -7.41
CA ALA A 100 17.22 11.76 -6.44
C ALA A 100 16.15 12.80 -6.04
N GLY A 101 16.22 13.27 -4.80
CA GLY A 101 15.28 14.25 -4.24
C GLY A 101 13.99 13.66 -3.66
N GLN A 102 13.76 12.34 -3.81
CA GLN A 102 12.66 11.68 -3.10
C GLN A 102 12.89 11.68 -1.58
N ALA A 103 11.84 12.06 -0.86
CA ALA A 103 11.82 12.17 0.59
C ALA A 103 10.70 11.31 1.18
N VAL A 104 10.94 10.72 2.35
CA VAL A 104 9.87 10.13 3.16
C VAL A 104 9.24 11.23 4.01
N ARG A 105 7.91 11.28 3.97
CA ARG A 105 7.07 12.27 4.64
C ARG A 105 6.12 11.59 5.60
N LEU A 106 5.68 12.35 6.60
CA LEU A 106 4.62 11.96 7.52
C LEU A 106 3.49 12.99 7.43
N SER A 107 2.33 12.56 6.97
CA SER A 107 1.10 13.32 7.06
C SER A 107 0.37 13.00 8.36
N VAL A 108 -0.01 14.04 9.11
CA VAL A 108 -0.74 13.95 10.37
C VAL A 108 -2.06 14.68 10.21
N PHE A 109 -3.17 14.00 10.48
CA PHE A 109 -4.52 14.52 10.25
C PHE A 109 -5.55 13.90 11.20
N ASP A 110 -6.64 14.61 11.47
CA ASP A 110 -7.80 14.05 12.16
C ASP A 110 -8.57 13.15 11.19
N ILE A 111 -8.92 11.91 11.58
CA ILE A 111 -9.64 10.99 10.69
C ILE A 111 -11.08 11.43 10.38
N GLU A 112 -11.68 12.29 11.21
CA GLU A 112 -13.00 12.87 10.98
C GLU A 112 -12.92 14.13 10.09
N ASN A 113 -11.75 14.78 10.02
CA ASN A 113 -11.49 15.90 9.12
C ASN A 113 -10.11 15.80 8.43
N PRO A 114 -9.90 14.82 7.53
CA PRO A 114 -8.58 14.50 6.97
C PRO A 114 -8.04 15.57 6.01
N ARG A 115 -8.83 16.60 5.68
CA ARG A 115 -8.38 17.71 4.83
C ARG A 115 -7.41 18.63 5.56
N ASP A 116 -7.61 18.80 6.87
CA ASP A 116 -6.79 19.66 7.74
C ASP A 116 -5.56 18.91 8.23
N LYS A 117 -4.68 18.61 7.29
CA LYS A 117 -3.46 17.84 7.52
C LYS A 117 -2.22 18.72 7.67
N VAL A 118 -1.23 18.20 8.38
CA VAL A 118 0.12 18.76 8.45
C VAL A 118 1.10 17.71 7.96
N VAL A 119 2.01 18.09 7.06
CA VAL A 119 3.01 17.17 6.50
C VAL A 119 4.41 17.57 6.97
N TYR A 120 5.17 16.58 7.44
CA TYR A 120 6.55 16.72 7.87
C TYR A 120 7.48 15.95 6.93
N ASP A 121 8.60 16.56 6.52
CA ASP A 121 9.69 15.84 5.86
C ASP A 121 10.50 15.05 6.92
N VAL A 122 10.45 13.72 6.86
CA VAL A 122 11.06 12.84 7.86
C VAL A 122 12.43 12.35 7.41
N PHE A 123 12.58 11.92 6.17
CA PHE A 123 13.88 11.58 5.60
C PHE A 123 14.03 12.26 4.25
N LYS A 124 15.18 12.89 4.02
CA LYS A 124 15.50 13.57 2.78
C LYS A 124 16.95 13.30 2.40
N SER A 125 17.18 13.07 1.11
CA SER A 125 18.52 12.84 0.55
C SER A 125 19.41 14.08 0.71
N GLY A 126 20.73 13.89 0.77
CA GLY A 126 21.71 14.97 0.87
C GLY A 126 21.71 15.78 2.17
N VAL A 127 20.92 15.41 3.19
CA VAL A 127 20.87 16.10 4.48
C VAL A 127 22.03 15.65 5.38
N ASN A 128 22.68 16.63 6.00
CA ASN A 128 23.63 16.42 7.09
C ASN A 128 22.90 16.60 8.43
N TYR A 129 22.89 15.56 9.24
CA TYR A 129 22.23 15.54 10.54
C TYR A 129 23.20 15.93 11.66
N SER A 130 22.66 16.43 12.77
CA SER A 130 23.49 16.97 13.87
C SER A 130 24.34 15.91 14.56
N ASN A 131 23.93 14.63 14.46
CA ASN A 131 24.69 13.48 14.94
C ASN A 131 25.77 12.96 13.97
N GLY A 132 26.08 13.71 12.90
CA GLY A 132 27.12 13.38 11.93
C GLY A 132 26.70 12.37 10.85
N ILE A 133 25.45 11.91 10.84
CA ILE A 133 24.92 11.10 9.74
C ILE A 133 24.72 11.99 8.51
N LYS A 134 25.24 11.52 7.37
CA LYS A 134 24.98 12.08 6.05
C LYS A 134 24.35 11.02 5.16
N PHE A 135 23.24 11.37 4.51
CA PHE A 135 22.64 10.55 3.47
C PHE A 135 23.14 11.00 2.10
N ASP A 136 23.24 10.04 1.19
CA ASP A 136 23.65 10.29 -0.20
C ASP A 136 22.61 11.21 -0.87
N ASP A 137 23.07 12.14 -1.70
CA ASP A 137 22.26 13.15 -2.39
C ASP A 137 21.64 12.61 -3.69
N GLU A 138 22.41 11.78 -4.41
CA GLU A 138 22.00 11.16 -5.68
C GLU A 138 20.99 10.02 -5.53
N HIS A 139 20.70 9.59 -4.30
CA HIS A 139 19.85 8.44 -4.02
C HIS A 139 18.55 8.83 -3.30
N PRO A 140 17.43 8.14 -3.59
CA PRO A 140 16.14 8.40 -2.95
C PRO A 140 16.04 7.91 -1.49
N CYS A 141 15.17 8.55 -0.70
CA CYS A 141 14.62 7.99 0.55
C CYS A 141 13.20 7.46 0.28
N TYR A 142 12.91 6.20 0.61
CA TYR A 142 11.64 5.56 0.23
C TYR A 142 11.30 4.35 1.09
N THR A 143 10.11 3.79 0.83
CA THR A 143 9.53 2.60 1.50
C THR A 143 9.41 2.78 3.00
N PRO A 144 8.55 3.72 3.46
CA PRO A 144 8.37 3.95 4.87
C PRO A 144 7.71 2.75 5.56
N VAL A 145 7.86 2.69 6.87
CA VAL A 145 7.10 1.81 7.78
C VAL A 145 6.81 2.57 9.06
N LEU A 146 5.64 2.34 9.66
CA LEU A 146 5.22 2.99 10.89
C LEU A 146 5.08 1.99 12.05
N PHE A 147 5.61 2.37 13.22
CA PHE A 147 5.33 1.68 14.47
C PHE A 147 4.86 2.65 15.54
N ARG A 148 4.00 2.17 16.44
CA ARG A 148 3.74 2.81 17.73
C ARG A 148 4.81 2.36 18.73
N THR A 149 5.58 3.27 19.31
CA THR A 149 6.56 2.90 20.35
C THR A 149 5.89 2.72 21.71
N LYS A 150 6.57 2.05 22.65
CA LYS A 150 6.08 1.87 24.04
C LYS A 150 5.94 3.21 24.77
N GLU A 151 6.82 4.15 24.44
CA GLU A 151 6.85 5.51 25.00
C GLU A 151 5.76 6.42 24.41
N GLY A 152 5.00 5.93 23.42
CA GLY A 152 3.93 6.70 22.80
C GLY A 152 4.39 7.69 21.73
N SER A 153 5.53 7.44 21.08
CA SER A 153 5.93 8.11 19.84
C SER A 153 5.48 7.32 18.62
N ILE A 154 5.53 7.96 17.45
CA ILE A 154 5.39 7.29 16.15
C ILE A 154 6.78 7.10 15.57
N ARG A 155 7.23 5.86 15.42
CA ARG A 155 8.51 5.56 14.80
C ARG A 155 8.32 5.35 13.31
N ILE A 156 9.10 6.07 12.51
CA ILE A 156 9.10 6.02 11.06
C ILE A 156 10.42 5.41 10.62
N LEU A 157 10.37 4.28 9.94
CA LEU A 157 11.53 3.70 9.27
C LEU A 157 11.56 4.15 7.82
N SER A 158 12.75 4.27 7.26
CA SER A 158 12.95 4.46 5.83
C SER A 158 14.20 3.74 5.39
N LYS A 159 14.15 3.25 4.15
CA LYS A 159 15.36 2.92 3.42
C LYS A 159 16.04 4.20 2.94
N VAL A 160 17.34 4.28 3.14
CA VAL A 160 18.19 5.40 2.74
C VAL A 160 19.54 4.87 2.27
N TYR A 161 20.25 5.67 1.48
CA TYR A 161 21.59 5.33 1.02
C TYR A 161 22.63 6.13 1.79
N GLN A 162 23.70 5.44 2.17
CA GLN A 162 24.87 6.04 2.80
C GLN A 162 26.11 5.38 2.21
N LYS A 163 26.98 6.19 1.57
CA LYS A 163 28.20 5.72 0.89
C LYS A 163 27.89 4.65 -0.17
N GLY A 164 26.81 4.83 -0.92
CA GLY A 164 26.34 3.90 -1.96
C GLY A 164 25.71 2.62 -1.43
N VAL A 165 25.56 2.47 -0.11
CA VAL A 165 24.98 1.26 0.51
C VAL A 165 23.57 1.58 0.99
N SER A 166 22.61 0.75 0.57
CA SER A 166 21.24 0.76 1.06
C SER A 166 21.17 0.27 2.50
N LYS A 167 20.57 1.08 3.37
CA LYS A 167 20.43 0.84 4.82
C LYS A 167 19.05 1.25 5.32
N TYR A 168 18.64 0.70 6.46
CA TYR A 168 17.44 1.15 7.17
C TYR A 168 17.79 2.06 8.35
N TYR A 169 17.11 3.19 8.41
CA TYR A 169 17.16 4.11 9.52
C TYR A 169 15.75 4.33 10.07
N TYR A 170 15.66 4.71 11.34
CA TYR A 170 14.43 5.15 11.97
C TYR A 170 14.59 6.54 12.58
N ARG A 171 13.46 7.27 12.64
CA ARG A 171 13.27 8.52 13.38
C ARG A 171 11.97 8.42 14.16
N ASP A 172 11.93 9.06 15.32
CA ASP A 172 10.75 9.07 16.18
C ASP A 172 10.08 10.44 16.10
N PHE A 173 8.79 10.45 15.75
CA PHE A 173 7.91 11.60 15.83
C PHE A 173 7.20 11.60 17.19
N ASP A 174 7.47 12.62 18.00
CA ASP A 174 6.80 12.84 19.27
C ASP A 174 5.43 13.49 19.02
N ILE A 175 4.36 12.80 19.40
CA ILE A 175 2.98 13.27 19.20
C ILE A 175 2.70 14.56 19.96
N LYS A 176 3.26 14.74 21.16
CA LYS A 176 2.99 15.88 22.03
C LYS A 176 3.72 17.12 21.55
N THR A 177 5.02 16.98 21.27
CA THR A 177 5.88 18.11 20.89
C THR A 177 5.90 18.37 19.39
N LYS A 178 5.44 17.41 18.57
CA LYS A 178 5.47 17.44 17.11
C LYS A 178 6.89 17.51 16.52
N ASN A 179 7.89 17.11 17.32
CA ASN A 179 9.28 17.08 16.91
C ASN A 179 9.67 15.72 16.33
N ILE A 180 10.64 15.71 15.41
CA ILE A 180 11.22 14.49 14.84
C ILE A 180 12.66 14.35 15.37
N SER A 181 12.97 13.20 15.96
CA SER A 181 14.31 12.89 16.48
C SER A 181 15.38 12.90 15.38
N GLU A 182 16.66 12.93 15.76
CA GLU A 182 17.75 12.60 14.84
C GLU A 182 17.63 11.15 14.31
N PRO A 183 18.14 10.84 13.10
CA PRO A 183 18.11 9.50 12.53
C PRO A 183 19.01 8.54 13.30
N LYS A 184 18.54 7.32 13.47
CA LYS A 184 19.28 6.21 14.07
C LYS A 184 19.24 5.01 13.15
N ILE A 185 20.36 4.31 13.02
CA ILE A 185 20.44 3.12 12.17
C ILE A 185 19.67 1.95 12.81
N CYS A 186 18.87 1.25 12.01
CA CYS A 186 18.26 -0.02 12.43
C CYS A 186 19.34 -1.10 12.49
N LYS A 187 19.15 -2.09 13.36
CA LYS A 187 20.06 -3.22 13.50
C LYS A 187 19.43 -4.52 13.01
N ILE A 188 20.26 -5.47 12.64
CA ILE A 188 19.87 -6.85 12.35
C ILE A 188 20.67 -7.80 13.25
N VAL A 189 20.01 -8.83 13.77
CA VAL A 189 20.65 -9.90 14.53
C VAL A 189 21.29 -10.86 13.54
N ASN A 190 22.59 -11.11 13.67
CA ASN A 190 23.29 -12.10 12.87
C ASN A 190 23.28 -13.49 13.52
N ASP A 191 23.91 -14.45 12.86
CA ASP A 191 23.94 -15.86 13.29
C ASP A 191 24.68 -16.07 14.63
N ASN A 192 25.56 -15.13 14.99
CA ASN A 192 26.26 -15.10 16.27
C ASN A 192 25.50 -14.31 17.34
N LEU A 193 24.21 -14.01 17.10
CA LEU A 193 23.33 -13.23 17.98
C LEU A 193 23.81 -11.80 18.27
N SER A 194 24.70 -11.26 17.44
CA SER A 194 25.17 -9.87 17.59
C SER A 194 24.40 -8.90 16.70
N LEU A 195 24.27 -7.67 17.18
CA LEU A 195 23.60 -6.59 16.45
C LEU A 195 24.57 -5.93 15.48
N ILE A 196 24.28 -6.04 14.19
CA ILE A 196 25.01 -5.37 13.11
C ILE A 196 24.09 -4.40 12.36
N ASP A 197 24.66 -3.54 11.54
CA ASP A 197 23.88 -2.58 10.76
C ASP A 197 22.86 -3.29 9.85
N PHE A 198 21.63 -2.79 9.83
CA PHE A 198 20.65 -3.23 8.85
C PHE A 198 20.97 -2.60 7.50
N ASP A 199 21.77 -3.34 6.72
CA ASP A 199 22.13 -3.04 5.34
C ASP A 199 21.91 -4.24 4.42
N ILE A 200 21.93 -4.00 3.12
CA ILE A 200 21.69 -5.04 2.12
C ILE A 200 22.73 -6.18 2.15
N VAL A 201 23.97 -5.90 2.60
CA VAL A 201 25.04 -6.92 2.68
C VAL A 201 24.73 -7.91 3.79
N ASN A 202 24.28 -7.42 4.95
CA ASN A 202 23.96 -8.26 6.09
C ASN A 202 22.67 -9.06 5.89
N VAL A 203 21.64 -8.48 5.23
CA VAL A 203 20.44 -9.24 4.83
C VAL A 203 20.78 -10.41 3.90
N ARG A 204 21.67 -10.21 2.93
CA ARG A 204 22.11 -11.29 2.02
C ARG A 204 22.78 -12.44 2.77
N LYS A 205 23.55 -12.15 3.82
CA LYS A 205 24.18 -13.20 4.65
C LYS A 205 23.11 -14.03 5.34
N SER A 206 22.13 -13.39 5.98
CA SER A 206 21.01 -14.08 6.62
C SER A 206 20.20 -14.95 5.64
N LEU A 207 20.00 -14.50 4.41
CA LEU A 207 19.33 -15.28 3.37
C LEU A 207 20.02 -16.61 3.04
N LYS A 208 21.36 -16.63 3.00
CA LYS A 208 22.12 -17.87 2.76
C LYS A 208 21.94 -18.86 3.89
N VAL A 209 21.79 -18.38 5.12
CA VAL A 209 21.52 -19.23 6.28
C VAL A 209 20.14 -19.86 6.18
N ILE A 210 19.12 -19.11 5.75
CA ILE A 210 17.73 -19.61 5.72
C ILE A 210 17.38 -20.41 4.46
N LEU A 211 17.98 -20.11 3.30
CA LEU A 211 17.67 -20.76 2.01
C LEU A 211 18.83 -21.64 1.49
N GLY A 212 19.91 -21.76 2.26
CA GLY A 212 21.13 -22.53 1.97
C GLY A 212 22.22 -21.73 1.24
N GLU A 213 23.49 -22.12 1.40
CA GLU A 213 24.67 -21.43 0.84
C GLU A 213 24.67 -21.31 -0.70
N ASN A 214 23.97 -22.24 -1.37
CA ASN A 214 23.78 -22.21 -2.82
C ASN A 214 22.77 -21.16 -3.28
N TYR A 215 22.06 -20.50 -2.35
CA TYR A 215 21.20 -19.38 -2.65
C TYR A 215 22.03 -18.18 -3.13
N LYS A 216 21.88 -17.89 -4.42
CA LYS A 216 22.48 -16.74 -5.08
C LYS A 216 21.35 -15.82 -5.49
N LEU A 217 21.22 -14.69 -4.83
CA LEU A 217 20.52 -13.56 -5.44
C LEU A 217 21.56 -12.59 -5.98
N SER A 218 21.42 -12.25 -7.25
CA SER A 218 21.96 -10.98 -7.74
C SER A 218 21.04 -9.89 -7.20
N THR A 219 21.39 -9.21 -6.11
CA THR A 219 20.51 -8.15 -5.56
C THR A 219 21.10 -6.78 -5.82
N ASP A 220 20.23 -5.85 -6.19
CA ASP A 220 20.48 -4.41 -6.25
C ASP A 220 19.55 -3.66 -5.28
N PHE A 221 18.53 -4.34 -4.74
CA PHE A 221 17.43 -3.69 -4.04
C PHE A 221 16.87 -4.53 -2.89
N MET A 222 16.54 -3.85 -1.78
CA MET A 222 15.72 -4.39 -0.68
C MET A 222 14.70 -3.35 -0.27
N PHE A 223 13.46 -3.68 0.10
CA PHE A 223 12.48 -2.70 0.60
C PHE A 223 11.38 -3.34 1.44
N MET A 224 10.93 -2.67 2.50
CA MET A 224 9.86 -3.15 3.38
C MET A 224 8.53 -2.87 2.71
N THR A 225 7.66 -3.88 2.69
CA THR A 225 6.45 -3.85 1.86
C THR A 225 5.19 -4.07 2.69
N SER A 226 5.20 -4.98 3.66
CA SER A 226 4.01 -5.22 4.47
C SER A 226 3.74 -4.11 5.49
N GLU A 227 2.51 -4.08 6.01
CA GLU A 227 2.23 -3.46 7.30
C GLU A 227 2.87 -4.29 8.42
N PRO A 228 3.27 -3.70 9.56
CA PRO A 228 3.65 -4.48 10.73
C PRO A 228 2.46 -5.26 11.31
N VAL A 229 2.62 -6.56 11.48
CA VAL A 229 1.62 -7.44 12.09
C VAL A 229 2.04 -7.78 13.51
N ARG A 230 1.17 -7.57 14.48
CA ARG A 230 1.48 -7.86 15.89
C ARG A 230 1.45 -9.37 16.14
N ASN A 231 2.50 -9.89 16.79
CA ASN A 231 2.58 -11.27 17.27
C ASN A 231 3.04 -11.26 18.74
N GLY A 232 2.08 -11.35 19.67
CA GLY A 232 2.33 -11.15 21.11
C GLY A 232 2.87 -9.74 21.40
N ASP A 233 4.04 -9.66 22.03
CA ASP A 233 4.75 -8.40 22.32
C ASP A 233 5.68 -7.94 21.19
N SER A 234 5.76 -8.73 20.12
CA SER A 234 6.60 -8.48 18.96
C SER A 234 5.79 -8.04 17.74
N PHE A 235 6.49 -7.57 16.72
CA PHE A 235 5.94 -7.32 15.40
C PHE A 235 6.66 -8.15 14.35
N LEU A 236 5.90 -8.62 13.38
CA LEU A 236 6.38 -9.24 12.15
C LEU A 236 6.27 -8.23 11.00
N ILE A 237 7.21 -8.25 10.07
CA ILE A 237 7.21 -7.42 8.87
C ILE A 237 7.86 -8.11 7.67
N GLY A 238 7.36 -7.82 6.47
CA GLY A 238 7.88 -8.31 5.20
C GLY A 238 8.91 -7.37 4.60
N LEU A 239 10.10 -7.91 4.29
CA LEU A 239 11.16 -7.25 3.53
C LEU A 239 11.31 -7.94 2.18
N THR A 240 10.97 -7.24 1.11
CA THR A 240 11.25 -7.71 -0.25
C THR A 240 12.73 -7.49 -0.57
N ILE A 241 13.36 -8.51 -1.17
CA ILE A 241 14.70 -8.44 -1.72
C ILE A 241 14.73 -9.14 -3.08
N GLY A 242 15.48 -8.59 -4.02
CA GLY A 242 15.64 -9.18 -5.34
C GLY A 242 16.43 -8.29 -6.27
N LYS A 243 16.37 -8.65 -7.55
CA LYS A 243 16.82 -7.80 -8.65
C LYS A 243 15.61 -7.09 -9.23
N PHE A 244 15.71 -5.80 -9.52
CA PHE A 244 14.65 -5.04 -10.20
C PHE A 244 15.23 -4.32 -11.41
N THR A 245 14.78 -4.69 -12.61
CA THR A 245 15.07 -3.99 -13.86
C THR A 245 14.23 -2.73 -13.92
N VAL A 246 14.65 -1.77 -14.75
CA VAL A 246 13.97 -0.47 -14.94
C VAL A 246 12.49 -0.63 -15.31
N ASN A 247 12.09 -1.75 -15.90
CA ASN A 247 10.70 -2.05 -16.28
C ASN A 247 9.95 -2.93 -15.26
N TRP A 248 10.53 -3.23 -14.09
CA TRP A 248 9.96 -4.10 -13.05
C TRP A 248 9.61 -5.54 -13.50
N GLN A 249 10.17 -5.99 -14.62
CA GLN A 249 9.85 -7.28 -15.27
C GLN A 249 10.66 -8.49 -14.72
N THR A 250 11.18 -8.43 -13.50
CA THR A 250 12.33 -9.27 -13.13
C THR A 250 12.11 -10.77 -12.99
N ASP A 251 13.25 -11.49 -13.01
CA ASP A 251 13.38 -12.95 -13.04
C ASP A 251 13.61 -13.60 -11.65
N GLU A 252 13.90 -12.83 -10.58
CA GLU A 252 14.09 -13.39 -9.22
C GLU A 252 13.78 -12.38 -8.10
N GLY A 253 13.15 -12.84 -7.02
CA GLY A 253 12.93 -12.05 -5.80
C GLY A 253 12.00 -12.73 -4.79
N THR A 254 12.21 -12.46 -3.50
CA THR A 254 11.37 -13.00 -2.42
C THR A 254 11.06 -11.96 -1.35
N THR A 255 10.07 -12.24 -0.51
CA THR A 255 9.72 -11.45 0.67
C THR A 255 10.13 -12.25 1.91
N ILE A 256 11.10 -11.70 2.64
CA ILE A 256 11.61 -12.23 3.89
C ILE A 256 10.70 -11.77 5.02
N LEU A 257 10.35 -12.68 5.92
CA LEU A 257 9.72 -12.33 7.18
C LEU A 257 10.80 -11.92 8.19
N MET A 258 10.60 -10.77 8.83
CA MET A 258 11.47 -10.28 9.90
C MET A 258 10.63 -10.03 11.15
N LYS A 259 11.25 -10.26 12.32
CA LYS A 259 10.66 -9.99 13.63
C LYS A 259 11.36 -8.83 14.31
N THR A 260 10.61 -7.99 15.02
CA THR A 260 11.15 -6.95 15.89
C THR A 260 10.40 -6.87 17.22
N ASP A 261 11.15 -6.84 18.32
CA ASP A 261 10.60 -6.73 19.69
C ASP A 261 10.64 -5.29 20.24
N ASN A 262 11.22 -4.37 19.46
CA ASN A 262 11.47 -2.98 19.85
C ASN A 262 11.02 -2.00 18.76
N ALA A 263 9.90 -2.33 18.11
CA ALA A 263 9.24 -1.47 17.13
C ALA A 263 10.19 -1.02 16.01
N GLY A 264 11.02 -1.92 15.48
CA GLY A 264 11.88 -1.67 14.33
C GLY A 264 13.25 -1.06 14.64
N GLN A 265 13.68 -1.05 15.91
CA GLN A 265 15.06 -0.70 16.28
C GLN A 265 16.05 -1.78 15.85
N SER A 266 15.68 -3.05 16.08
CA SER A 266 16.43 -4.22 15.64
C SER A 266 15.51 -5.29 15.07
N PHE A 267 16.04 -6.09 14.15
CA PHE A 267 15.30 -7.14 13.47
C PHE A 267 16.02 -8.49 13.54
N THR A 268 15.24 -9.55 13.67
CA THR A 268 15.68 -10.92 13.45
C THR A 268 15.09 -11.40 12.13
N VAL A 269 15.94 -11.93 11.25
CA VAL A 269 15.48 -12.58 10.01
C VAL A 269 14.88 -13.94 10.36
N MET A 270 13.66 -14.20 9.91
CA MET A 270 12.96 -15.47 10.09
C MET A 270 13.07 -16.27 8.78
N GLY A 271 11.96 -16.77 8.22
CA GLY A 271 11.94 -17.47 6.95
C GLY A 271 11.58 -16.57 5.76
N ALA A 272 11.56 -17.20 4.59
CA ALA A 272 11.03 -16.61 3.36
C ALA A 272 10.44 -17.74 2.48
N PRO A 273 9.41 -17.47 1.66
CA PRO A 273 9.05 -18.40 0.60
C PRO A 273 10.20 -18.58 -0.39
N ASP A 274 10.56 -19.83 -0.67
CA ASP A 274 11.64 -20.13 -1.63
C ASP A 274 11.14 -19.94 -3.06
N SER A 275 11.44 -18.78 -3.63
CA SER A 275 10.95 -18.40 -4.95
C SER A 275 11.53 -19.26 -6.09
N ARG A 276 12.61 -20.01 -5.84
CA ARG A 276 13.20 -20.97 -6.80
C ARG A 276 12.31 -22.19 -7.03
N GLN A 277 11.43 -22.50 -6.08
CA GLN A 277 10.49 -23.61 -6.18
C GLN A 277 9.24 -23.24 -6.99
N ILE A 278 9.08 -21.96 -7.34
CA ILE A 278 7.99 -21.49 -8.19
C ILE A 278 8.28 -21.93 -9.63
N ALA A 279 7.25 -22.36 -10.37
CA ALA A 279 7.43 -22.70 -11.78
C ALA A 279 7.99 -21.51 -12.58
N THR A 280 8.96 -21.75 -13.47
CA THR A 280 9.68 -20.71 -14.24
C THR A 280 8.75 -19.81 -15.06
N LYS A 281 7.59 -20.32 -15.50
CA LYS A 281 6.52 -19.54 -16.14
C LYS A 281 5.92 -18.42 -15.27
N TYR A 282 6.35 -18.30 -14.01
CA TYR A 282 5.96 -17.26 -13.05
C TYR A 282 7.15 -16.39 -12.60
N CYS A 283 8.26 -16.42 -13.35
CA CYS A 283 9.43 -15.58 -13.14
C CYS A 283 10.07 -15.70 -11.74
N LEU A 284 9.95 -16.87 -11.09
CA LEU A 284 10.60 -17.19 -9.80
C LEU A 284 10.47 -16.09 -8.73
N GLN A 285 9.29 -15.46 -8.65
CA GLN A 285 9.06 -14.28 -7.82
C GLN A 285 7.95 -14.44 -6.79
N PHE A 286 8.28 -13.99 -5.58
CA PHE A 286 7.34 -13.78 -4.48
C PHE A 286 7.66 -12.44 -3.79
N VAL A 287 7.34 -11.32 -4.44
CA VAL A 287 7.72 -9.98 -3.97
C VAL A 287 6.53 -9.20 -3.43
N GLU A 288 6.82 -8.14 -2.67
CA GLU A 288 5.82 -7.25 -2.07
C GLU A 288 4.78 -7.96 -1.21
N GLY A 289 5.25 -8.93 -0.41
CA GLY A 289 4.37 -9.77 0.39
C GLY A 289 3.59 -9.00 1.46
N ALA A 290 2.29 -9.30 1.57
CA ALA A 290 1.41 -8.96 2.67
C ALA A 290 0.95 -10.24 3.37
N PHE A 291 0.90 -10.24 4.69
CA PHE A 291 0.54 -11.42 5.47
C PHE A 291 -0.27 -11.04 6.70
N ASP A 292 -0.91 -12.05 7.29
CA ASP A 292 -1.44 -11.97 8.64
C ASP A 292 -1.42 -13.36 9.31
N LEU A 293 -1.56 -13.37 10.63
CA LEU A 293 -1.69 -14.57 11.44
C LEU A 293 -3.11 -15.12 11.32
N ILE A 294 -3.23 -16.44 11.13
CA ILE A 294 -4.53 -17.10 10.95
C ILE A 294 -5.01 -17.83 12.19
N ASP A 295 -4.17 -17.93 13.21
CA ASP A 295 -4.51 -18.48 14.51
C ASP A 295 -4.14 -17.54 15.65
N ASN A 296 -4.71 -17.85 16.82
CA ASN A 296 -4.46 -17.07 18.04
C ASN A 296 -3.12 -17.42 18.70
N ASN A 297 -2.47 -18.51 18.29
CA ASN A 297 -1.19 -18.94 18.88
C ASN A 297 0.02 -18.31 18.16
N GLY A 298 -0.20 -17.62 17.04
CA GLY A 298 0.82 -16.88 16.29
C GLY A 298 1.75 -17.75 15.46
N LYS A 299 1.39 -19.01 15.19
CA LYS A 299 2.19 -19.95 14.39
C LYS A 299 1.71 -20.07 12.96
N ASN A 300 0.40 -20.15 12.76
CA ASN A 300 -0.14 -20.26 11.42
C ASN A 300 -0.27 -18.87 10.80
N MET A 301 0.21 -18.71 9.56
CA MET A 301 0.07 -17.47 8.78
C MET A 301 -0.21 -17.75 7.32
N LEU A 302 -0.88 -16.78 6.69
CA LEU A 302 -1.01 -16.70 5.25
C LEU A 302 -0.23 -15.48 4.76
N LEU A 303 0.51 -15.69 3.68
CA LEU A 303 1.29 -14.65 3.03
C LEU A 303 0.90 -14.64 1.55
N ILE A 304 0.45 -13.49 1.07
CA ILE A 304 0.23 -13.23 -0.35
C ILE A 304 1.31 -12.28 -0.87
N GLY A 305 1.80 -12.54 -2.08
CA GLY A 305 2.74 -11.66 -2.77
C GLY A 305 2.36 -11.54 -4.24
N ARG A 306 3.26 -10.98 -5.04
CA ARG A 306 3.10 -10.93 -6.50
C ARG A 306 4.33 -11.44 -7.24
N ASN A 307 4.15 -11.70 -8.53
CA ASN A 307 5.25 -11.82 -9.49
C ASN A 307 5.21 -10.70 -10.55
N SER A 308 6.23 -10.64 -11.40
CA SER A 308 6.38 -9.67 -12.49
C SER A 308 5.32 -9.80 -13.58
N LEU A 309 4.72 -10.99 -13.75
CA LEU A 309 3.58 -11.22 -14.65
C LEU A 309 2.25 -10.71 -14.09
N GLY A 310 2.26 -10.28 -12.84
CA GLY A 310 1.09 -9.72 -12.16
C GLY A 310 0.16 -10.72 -11.53
N ASN A 311 0.59 -11.97 -11.37
CA ASN A 311 -0.16 -12.95 -10.59
C ASN A 311 -0.05 -12.63 -9.10
N ILE A 312 -1.13 -12.91 -8.36
CA ILE A 312 -1.08 -13.00 -6.91
C ILE A 312 -0.63 -14.42 -6.54
N MET A 313 0.42 -14.48 -5.74
CA MET A 313 1.02 -15.72 -5.25
C MET A 313 0.60 -15.93 -3.80
N LEU A 314 0.25 -17.15 -3.41
CA LEU A 314 -0.06 -17.52 -2.03
C LEU A 314 0.99 -18.51 -1.50
N SER A 315 1.38 -18.32 -0.24
CA SER A 315 2.17 -19.25 0.55
C SER A 315 1.67 -19.23 2.00
N GLY A 316 1.85 -20.33 2.73
CA GLY A 316 1.48 -20.44 4.13
C GLY A 316 2.66 -20.87 4.99
N SER A 317 2.57 -20.60 6.28
CA SER A 317 3.48 -21.14 7.29
C SER A 317 2.68 -21.64 8.49
N ILE A 318 3.20 -22.66 9.16
CA ILE A 318 2.60 -23.31 10.34
C ILE A 318 3.49 -23.27 11.58
N ASP A 319 4.64 -22.60 11.49
CA ASP A 319 5.67 -22.58 12.52
C ASP A 319 6.03 -21.17 13.00
N GLY A 320 5.23 -20.17 12.65
CA GLY A 320 5.49 -18.77 12.97
C GLY A 320 6.32 -18.05 11.91
N GLY A 321 6.41 -18.61 10.70
CA GLY A 321 7.09 -18.00 9.56
C GLY A 321 8.57 -18.33 9.48
N TYR A 322 9.02 -19.45 10.08
CA TYR A 322 10.37 -19.98 9.88
C TYR A 322 10.46 -20.79 8.58
N THR A 323 9.41 -21.54 8.25
CA THR A 323 9.29 -22.26 6.99
C THR A 323 8.00 -21.90 6.26
N PHE A 324 8.02 -22.01 4.94
CA PHE A 324 6.91 -21.65 4.06
C PHE A 324 6.62 -22.77 3.06
N THR A 325 5.34 -22.97 2.75
CA THR A 325 4.93 -23.87 1.67
C THR A 325 5.36 -23.31 0.32
N THR A 326 5.58 -24.19 -0.66
CA THR A 326 5.87 -23.78 -2.04
C THR A 326 4.79 -22.82 -2.55
N PRO A 327 5.17 -21.61 -3.01
CA PRO A 327 4.17 -20.65 -3.47
C PRO A 327 3.47 -21.11 -4.75
N TYR A 328 2.18 -20.80 -4.86
CA TYR A 328 1.39 -21.05 -6.06
C TYR A 328 0.56 -19.83 -6.48
N SER A 329 0.19 -19.78 -7.76
CA SER A 329 -0.56 -18.65 -8.34
C SER A 329 -2.06 -18.80 -8.08
N LEU A 330 -2.66 -17.83 -7.39
CA LEU A 330 -4.11 -17.75 -7.22
C LEU A 330 -4.83 -17.43 -8.54
N ASN A 331 -4.15 -16.78 -9.48
CA ASN A 331 -4.71 -16.56 -10.81
C ASN A 331 -4.96 -17.90 -11.52
N GLN A 332 -4.01 -18.84 -11.43
CA GLN A 332 -4.18 -20.17 -12.03
C GLN A 332 -5.14 -21.04 -11.20
N ALA A 333 -4.97 -21.08 -9.89
CA ALA A 333 -5.72 -21.98 -9.01
C ALA A 333 -7.19 -21.57 -8.84
N CYS A 334 -7.45 -20.27 -8.73
CA CYS A 334 -8.78 -19.72 -8.44
C CYS A 334 -9.40 -18.96 -9.63
N GLY A 335 -8.70 -18.82 -10.75
CA GLY A 335 -9.18 -18.06 -11.91
C GLY A 335 -9.19 -16.55 -11.73
N TYR A 336 -8.38 -16.01 -10.81
CA TYR A 336 -8.31 -14.56 -10.62
C TYR A 336 -7.63 -13.82 -11.76
N ASN A 337 -8.18 -12.64 -12.06
CA ASN A 337 -7.70 -11.77 -13.13
C ASN A 337 -6.99 -10.55 -12.53
N THR A 338 -5.79 -10.78 -11.97
CA THR A 338 -5.03 -9.76 -11.23
C THR A 338 -3.94 -9.10 -12.07
N LEU A 339 -3.53 -7.92 -11.65
CA LEU A 339 -2.46 -7.13 -12.27
C LEU A 339 -1.33 -6.93 -11.25
N ALA A 340 -0.09 -6.83 -11.73
CA ALA A 340 1.10 -6.65 -10.90
C ALA A 340 0.96 -5.44 -9.99
N SER A 341 0.60 -5.67 -8.74
CA SER A 341 0.38 -4.65 -7.73
C SER A 341 0.62 -5.24 -6.35
N LYS A 342 1.09 -4.39 -5.45
CA LYS A 342 1.26 -4.75 -4.04
C LYS A 342 -0.08 -5.15 -3.44
N PRO A 343 -0.24 -6.39 -2.96
CA PRO A 343 -1.45 -6.79 -2.27
C PRO A 343 -1.49 -6.27 -0.82
N ASN A 344 -2.65 -6.35 -0.19
CA ASN A 344 -2.82 -6.20 1.25
C ASN A 344 -3.67 -7.36 1.80
N LEU A 345 -3.39 -7.79 3.04
CA LEU A 345 -4.07 -8.89 3.71
C LEU A 345 -4.24 -8.56 5.20
N ILE A 346 -5.45 -8.72 5.73
CA ILE A 346 -5.76 -8.62 7.16
C ILE A 346 -6.69 -9.76 7.58
N LYS A 347 -6.40 -10.39 8.71
CA LYS A 347 -7.31 -11.30 9.41
C LYS A 347 -8.42 -10.50 10.08
N TYR A 348 -9.67 -10.88 9.82
CA TYR A 348 -10.81 -10.26 10.48
C TYR A 348 -11.86 -11.31 10.84
N ASN A 349 -12.24 -11.36 12.12
CA ASN A 349 -13.09 -12.41 12.69
C ASN A 349 -12.59 -13.80 12.26
N GLU A 350 -13.44 -14.60 11.63
CA GLU A 350 -13.10 -15.91 11.09
C GLU A 350 -12.57 -15.86 9.65
N GLY A 351 -12.67 -14.71 8.96
CA GLY A 351 -12.23 -14.57 7.57
C GLY A 351 -10.94 -13.77 7.34
N TYR A 352 -10.69 -13.52 6.06
CA TYR A 352 -9.51 -12.85 5.52
C TYR A 352 -9.97 -11.76 4.57
N LEU A 353 -9.59 -10.52 4.87
CA LEU A 353 -9.84 -9.36 4.04
C LEU A 353 -8.59 -9.12 3.17
N SER A 354 -8.74 -9.24 1.86
CA SER A 354 -7.64 -9.08 0.91
C SER A 354 -7.93 -7.99 -0.12
N ILE A 355 -6.88 -7.30 -0.55
CA ILE A 355 -6.95 -6.20 -1.52
C ILE A 355 -5.86 -6.37 -2.57
N TRP A 356 -6.21 -6.28 -3.85
CA TRP A 356 -5.25 -6.26 -4.97
C TRP A 356 -5.86 -5.62 -6.22
N ASN A 357 -5.02 -5.20 -7.17
CA ASN A 357 -5.49 -4.71 -8.45
C ASN A 357 -5.91 -5.84 -9.40
N THR A 358 -6.90 -5.55 -10.23
CA THR A 358 -7.31 -6.41 -11.35
C THR A 358 -6.81 -5.87 -12.68
N THR A 359 -6.80 -6.71 -13.72
CA THR A 359 -6.52 -6.24 -15.10
C THR A 359 -7.68 -5.46 -15.73
N GLU A 360 -8.83 -5.39 -15.04
CA GLU A 360 -9.96 -4.58 -15.49
C GLU A 360 -9.60 -3.09 -15.47
N ASN A 361 -9.80 -2.44 -16.62
CA ASN A 361 -9.55 -1.02 -16.81
C ASN A 361 -10.83 -0.20 -16.59
N ALA A 362 -10.69 0.97 -15.98
CA ALA A 362 -11.74 1.97 -15.88
C ALA A 362 -11.57 2.97 -17.03
N ASN A 363 -12.52 2.96 -17.98
CA ASN A 363 -12.50 3.80 -19.19
C ASN A 363 -11.25 3.53 -20.07
N ASN A 364 -10.74 4.57 -20.75
CA ASN A 364 -9.59 4.49 -21.68
C ASN A 364 -8.21 4.48 -20.97
N TYR A 365 -8.16 4.33 -19.65
CA TYR A 365 -6.93 4.31 -18.87
C TYR A 365 -6.53 2.87 -18.56
N ASN A 366 -5.27 2.53 -18.86
CA ASN A 366 -4.91 1.15 -19.15
C ASN A 366 -4.18 0.41 -18.01
N TYR A 367 -4.02 1.00 -16.83
CA TYR A 367 -3.20 0.37 -15.80
C TYR A 367 -3.71 0.59 -14.38
N ARG A 368 -3.91 -0.52 -13.65
CA ARG A 368 -4.17 -0.57 -12.20
C ARG A 368 -5.25 0.42 -11.69
N THR A 369 -6.27 0.64 -12.51
CA THR A 369 -7.41 1.54 -12.21
C THR A 369 -8.50 0.88 -11.37
N THR A 370 -8.38 -0.42 -11.09
CA THR A 370 -9.38 -1.19 -10.37
C THR A 370 -8.74 -1.96 -9.24
N LEU A 371 -9.21 -1.75 -8.00
CA LEU A 371 -8.90 -2.57 -6.83
C LEU A 371 -10.15 -3.37 -6.43
N GLU A 372 -9.95 -4.63 -6.06
CA GLU A 372 -10.99 -5.43 -5.45
C GLU A 372 -10.67 -5.68 -3.98
N ILE A 373 -11.64 -5.41 -3.12
CA ILE A 373 -11.61 -5.79 -1.72
C ILE A 373 -12.46 -7.06 -1.58
N ARG A 374 -11.85 -8.15 -1.18
CA ARG A 374 -12.47 -9.48 -1.07
C ARG A 374 -12.45 -9.94 0.38
N TYR A 375 -13.48 -10.67 0.77
CA TYR A 375 -13.55 -11.27 2.11
C TYR A 375 -14.18 -12.64 2.06
N GLY A 376 -13.50 -13.62 2.67
CA GLY A 376 -14.04 -14.96 2.88
C GLY A 376 -13.26 -15.72 3.94
N LYS A 377 -13.79 -16.88 4.32
CA LYS A 377 -13.24 -17.72 5.40
C LYS A 377 -12.33 -18.85 4.89
N ASP A 378 -12.26 -19.05 3.58
CA ASP A 378 -11.40 -20.07 3.00
C ASP A 378 -9.93 -19.56 2.97
N PRO A 379 -8.99 -20.24 3.66
CA PRO A 379 -7.58 -19.89 3.63
C PRO A 379 -6.92 -20.12 2.26
N SER A 380 -7.52 -20.92 1.36
CA SER A 380 -7.09 -21.03 -0.04
C SER A 380 -7.33 -19.74 -0.82
N MET A 381 -8.20 -18.88 -0.27
CA MET A 381 -8.75 -17.68 -0.88
C MET A 381 -9.54 -17.92 -2.16
N CYS A 382 -9.71 -19.16 -2.65
CA CYS A 382 -10.51 -19.43 -3.84
C CYS A 382 -12.00 -19.21 -3.55
N GLY A 383 -12.68 -18.50 -4.44
CA GLY A 383 -14.11 -18.20 -4.28
C GLY A 383 -14.42 -17.11 -3.25
N ASN A 384 -13.42 -16.46 -2.65
CA ASN A 384 -13.66 -15.33 -1.74
C ASN A 384 -14.41 -14.20 -2.48
N PRO A 385 -15.65 -13.84 -2.05
CA PRO A 385 -16.48 -12.88 -2.76
C PRO A 385 -15.90 -11.47 -2.71
N VAL A 386 -16.09 -10.74 -3.82
CA VAL A 386 -15.82 -9.29 -3.89
C VAL A 386 -16.86 -8.57 -3.03
N LYS A 387 -16.38 -7.73 -2.11
CA LYS A 387 -17.23 -6.90 -1.25
C LYS A 387 -17.29 -5.46 -1.74
N ILE A 388 -16.17 -4.95 -2.22
CA ILE A 388 -16.05 -3.61 -2.80
C ILE A 388 -15.19 -3.71 -4.05
N LYS A 389 -15.62 -3.03 -5.12
CA LYS A 389 -14.85 -2.87 -6.34
C LYS A 389 -14.60 -1.39 -6.58
N PHE A 390 -13.38 -0.95 -6.28
CA PHE A 390 -12.96 0.43 -6.35
C PHE A 390 -12.42 0.72 -7.75
N ARG A 391 -13.07 1.61 -8.52
CA ARG A 391 -12.68 1.94 -9.89
C ARG A 391 -12.27 3.41 -10.01
N ASN A 392 -10.99 3.68 -9.92
CA ASN A 392 -10.45 5.01 -10.13
C ASN A 392 -9.77 5.09 -11.49
N GLN A 393 -10.34 5.88 -12.40
CA GLN A 393 -9.77 6.11 -13.74
C GLN A 393 -8.34 6.67 -13.72
N PHE A 394 -7.91 7.21 -12.58
CA PHE A 394 -6.57 7.72 -12.38
C PHE A 394 -5.69 6.78 -11.56
N GLY A 395 -5.96 5.49 -11.53
CA GLY A 395 -5.14 4.53 -10.77
C GLY A 395 -5.53 4.44 -9.30
N CYS A 396 -5.33 3.25 -8.74
CA CYS A 396 -5.52 2.97 -7.32
C CYS A 396 -4.54 1.88 -6.88
N HIS A 397 -3.34 2.28 -6.48
CA HIS A 397 -2.17 1.41 -6.30
C HIS A 397 -1.74 1.36 -4.83
N TYR A 398 -0.91 0.36 -4.50
CA TYR A 398 -0.23 0.25 -3.20
C TYR A 398 -1.18 0.45 -2.00
N PRO A 399 -2.27 -0.34 -1.91
CA PRO A 399 -3.22 -0.24 -0.81
C PRO A 399 -2.54 -0.52 0.53
N SER A 400 -2.81 0.34 1.51
CA SER A 400 -2.48 0.16 2.92
C SER A 400 -3.76 0.20 3.72
N LEU A 401 -4.13 -0.96 4.26
CA LEU A 401 -5.32 -1.12 5.09
C LEU A 401 -4.91 -1.04 6.56
N PHE A 402 -5.66 -0.29 7.36
CA PHE A 402 -5.46 -0.21 8.80
C PHE A 402 -6.79 -0.35 9.53
N ARG A 403 -6.80 -1.21 10.57
CA ARG A 403 -7.96 -1.36 11.46
C ARG A 403 -7.77 -0.49 12.69
N TYR A 404 -8.72 0.40 12.95
CA TYR A 404 -8.77 1.20 14.16
C TYR A 404 -10.15 1.09 14.82
N LYS A 405 -10.17 0.57 16.05
CA LYS A 405 -11.40 0.15 16.74
C LYS A 405 -12.17 -0.87 15.85
N ASN A 406 -13.43 -0.60 15.56
CA ASN A 406 -14.28 -1.42 14.70
C ASN A 406 -14.45 -0.84 13.29
N ASN A 407 -13.49 -0.03 12.81
CA ASN A 407 -13.56 0.53 11.46
C ASN A 407 -12.28 0.22 10.69
N PHE A 408 -12.41 0.11 9.38
CA PHE A 408 -11.29 -0.02 8.47
C PHE A 408 -11.03 1.28 7.71
N TYR A 409 -9.75 1.59 7.53
CA TYR A 409 -9.28 2.76 6.83
C TYR A 409 -8.28 2.31 5.78
N LEU A 410 -8.40 2.88 4.58
CA LEU A 410 -7.56 2.56 3.45
C LEU A 410 -6.82 3.83 3.02
N THR A 411 -5.52 3.70 2.80
CA THR A 411 -4.79 4.63 1.96
C THR A 411 -4.32 3.93 0.69
N TYR A 412 -4.22 4.69 -0.39
CA TYR A 412 -3.74 4.19 -1.67
C TYR A 412 -3.16 5.34 -2.48
N THR A 413 -2.29 4.99 -3.42
CA THR A 413 -1.70 5.91 -4.39
C THR A 413 -2.62 6.02 -5.59
N THR A 414 -2.88 7.23 -6.08
CA THR A 414 -3.40 7.43 -7.44
C THR A 414 -2.28 7.83 -8.37
N ASP A 415 -2.47 7.73 -9.67
CA ASP A 415 -1.71 8.41 -10.72
C ASP A 415 -2.36 9.76 -11.13
N SER A 416 -3.24 10.30 -10.27
CA SER A 416 -3.96 11.55 -10.51
C SER A 416 -3.20 12.73 -9.90
N ARG A 417 -3.01 13.80 -10.69
CA ARG A 417 -3.08 15.18 -10.13
C ARG A 417 -4.41 15.83 -10.49
N ARG A 418 -5.44 15.00 -10.32
CA ARG A 418 -6.84 15.13 -10.69
C ARG A 418 -7.16 15.42 -12.16
N PHE A 419 -6.43 16.22 -12.96
CA PHE A 419 -6.84 16.50 -14.36
C PHE A 419 -5.75 16.91 -15.43
N ASN A 420 -4.42 16.96 -15.15
CA ASN A 420 -3.37 17.23 -16.19
C ASN A 420 -1.93 16.74 -15.79
N ARG A 421 -1.01 16.71 -16.78
CA ARG A 421 -0.13 15.61 -17.25
C ARG A 421 1.29 15.48 -16.67
N ASN A 422 1.69 16.30 -15.71
CA ASN A 422 3.07 16.25 -15.17
C ASN A 422 3.11 15.81 -13.69
N SER A 423 2.22 14.89 -13.30
CA SER A 423 2.27 14.16 -12.01
C SER A 423 1.99 12.70 -12.21
N THR A 424 2.55 11.90 -11.32
CA THR A 424 2.36 10.45 -11.24
C THR A 424 1.78 9.99 -9.91
N GLY A 425 1.44 10.89 -8.96
CA GLY A 425 0.49 10.47 -7.90
C GLY A 425 0.22 11.33 -6.68
N GLU A 426 -0.83 10.95 -5.95
CA GLU A 426 -1.26 11.50 -4.65
C GLU A 426 -1.62 10.35 -3.69
N ILE A 427 -1.45 10.55 -2.37
CA ILE A 427 -1.95 9.58 -1.37
C ILE A 427 -3.37 9.98 -0.97
N CYS A 428 -4.33 9.10 -1.26
CA CYS A 428 -5.71 9.23 -0.83
C CYS A 428 -5.94 8.48 0.47
N PHE A 429 -6.84 9.00 1.31
CA PHE A 429 -7.35 8.38 2.52
C PHE A 429 -8.86 8.20 2.41
N ILE A 430 -9.33 7.07 2.92
CA ILE A 430 -10.75 6.76 2.97
C ILE A 430 -11.12 5.84 4.13
N LYS A 431 -12.29 6.08 4.72
CA LYS A 431 -12.93 5.17 5.68
C LYS A 431 -13.82 4.18 4.93
N LEU A 432 -13.59 2.89 5.15
CA LEU A 432 -14.41 1.83 4.56
C LEU A 432 -15.77 1.71 5.28
N PRO A 433 -16.81 1.20 4.60
CA PRO A 433 -18.18 1.23 5.09
C PRO A 433 -18.52 0.15 6.15
N PHE A 434 -17.53 -0.59 6.66
CA PHE A 434 -17.70 -1.74 7.56
C PHE A 434 -16.71 -1.78 8.71
#